data_AF-V5RJ05-F1
#
_entry.id   AF-V5RJ05-F1
#
_cell.length_a   1.000
_cell.length_b   1.000
_cell.length_c   1.000
_cell.angle_alpha   90.00
_cell.angle_beta   90.00
_cell.angle_gamma   90.00
#
_symmetry.space_group_name_H-M   'P 1'
#
loop_
_entity.id
_entity.type
_entity.pdbx_description
1 polymer ?
#
loop_
_entity_poly.entity_id
_entity_poly.type
_entity_poly.pdbx_seq_one_letter_code
_entity_poly.pdbx_strand_id
1 'polypeptide(L)'
;MFNLSSLKWWVILIIILCVVILYFVIPWKKLSKKNKQKNNLINKPKNKKIKYKNDNYKPMFGIYNWFGKKEALRLKSLIYVAEVKDCCKLCQPFENQVLSLEKYDKKYITMSEAISKGYHHVGCKHKDINYFQGDTIIPKKKYTTEEQNNYHKIILHMYKLENEIRNIKYKIDNDKNTKKRESQLLEAENNYLKYCKENSLVVNKKRLNPSIKDIEKFTNNLQE
;
A
#
# COMPACT_ATOMS: atom_id res chain seq x y z
N MET A 1 0.91 -19.03 -32.02
CA MET A 1 2.00 -18.83 -32.98
C MET A 1 1.41 -18.25 -34.25
N PHE A 2 1.63 -16.96 -34.51
CA PHE A 2 1.25 -16.35 -35.79
C PHE A 2 2.30 -16.74 -36.83
N ASN A 3 1.90 -17.46 -37.88
CA ASN A 3 2.77 -17.79 -39.01
C ASN A 3 3.01 -16.52 -39.84
N LEU A 4 4.16 -15.87 -39.67
CA LEU A 4 4.54 -14.66 -40.40
C LEU A 4 4.80 -14.88 -41.91
N SER A 5 4.91 -16.14 -42.35
CA SER A 5 5.25 -16.51 -43.73
C SER A 5 4.09 -16.42 -44.74
N SER A 6 2.84 -16.23 -44.30
CA SER A 6 1.67 -16.12 -45.19
C SER A 6 1.12 -14.70 -45.32
N LEU A 7 1.70 -13.72 -44.62
CA LEU A 7 1.25 -12.34 -44.66
C LEU A 7 1.81 -11.64 -45.90
N LYS A 8 0.91 -11.29 -46.83
CA LYS A 8 1.24 -10.45 -47.99
C LYS A 8 1.95 -9.19 -47.49
N TRP A 9 3.07 -8.83 -48.12
CA TRP A 9 3.94 -7.71 -47.70
C TRP A 9 3.18 -6.38 -47.52
N TRP A 10 2.11 -6.17 -48.29
CA TRP A 10 1.24 -5.00 -48.18
C TRP A 10 0.49 -4.89 -46.85
N VAL A 11 0.18 -6.02 -46.19
CA VAL A 11 -0.46 -6.03 -44.87
C VAL A 11 0.49 -5.49 -43.80
N ILE A 12 1.78 -5.77 -43.93
CA ILE A 12 2.82 -5.24 -43.03
C ILE A 12 2.92 -3.72 -43.20
N LEU A 13 2.87 -3.22 -44.44
CA LEU A 13 2.85 -1.79 -44.74
C LEU A 13 1.64 -1.07 -44.13
N ILE A 14 0.44 -1.66 -44.21
CA ILE A 14 -0.78 -1.10 -43.61
C ILE A 14 -0.68 -1.05 -42.09
N ILE A 15 -0.15 -2.10 -41.45
CA ILE A 15 0.01 -2.13 -39.99
C ILE A 15 1.00 -1.05 -39.54
N ILE A 16 2.13 -0.90 -40.24
CA ILE A 16 3.12 0.15 -39.95
C ILE A 16 2.50 1.53 -40.11
N LEU A 17 1.75 1.78 -41.19
CA LEU A 17 1.05 3.04 -41.42
C LEU A 17 0.07 3.37 -40.28
N CYS A 18 -0.73 2.38 -39.85
CA CYS A 18 -1.66 2.54 -38.73
C CYS A 18 -0.94 2.87 -37.41
N VAL A 19 0.19 2.22 -37.11
CA VAL A 19 0.99 2.51 -35.91
C VAL A 19 1.59 3.93 -35.97
N VAL A 20 2.06 4.36 -37.14
CA VAL A 20 2.59 5.73 -37.34
C VAL A 20 1.48 6.77 -37.15
N ILE A 21 0.30 6.56 -37.73
CA ILE A 21 -0.84 7.48 -37.55
C ILE A 21 -1.25 7.56 -36.08
N LEU A 22 -1.36 6.43 -35.38
CA LEU A 22 -1.68 6.40 -33.95
C LEU A 22 -0.63 7.13 -33.11
N TYR A 23 0.66 7.02 -33.47
CA TYR A 23 1.75 7.73 -32.79
C TYR A 23 1.58 9.25 -32.87
N PHE A 24 1.17 9.78 -34.03
CA PHE A 24 0.95 11.22 -34.24
C PHE A 24 -0.37 11.74 -33.66
N VAL A 25 -1.44 10.94 -33.67
CA VAL A 25 -2.77 11.36 -33.17
C VAL A 25 -2.82 11.38 -31.63
N ILE A 26 -2.14 10.46 -30.96
CA ILE A 26 -2.13 10.42 -29.49
C ILE A 26 -1.24 11.55 -28.95
N PRO A 27 -1.75 12.50 -28.13
CA PRO A 27 -0.97 13.63 -27.64
C PRO A 27 -0.09 13.23 -26.45
N TRP A 28 0.95 12.42 -26.69
CA TRP A 28 1.88 11.87 -25.69
C TRP A 28 2.48 12.95 -24.75
N LYS A 29 2.76 14.14 -25.27
CA LYS A 29 3.27 15.28 -24.47
C LYS A 29 2.28 15.79 -23.42
N LYS A 30 0.96 15.75 -23.67
CA LYS A 30 -0.06 16.19 -22.69
C LYS A 30 -0.27 15.15 -21.58
N LEU A 31 -0.23 13.86 -21.92
CA LEU A 31 -0.32 12.76 -20.95
C LEU A 31 0.89 12.73 -19.99
N SER A 32 2.10 12.89 -20.51
CA SER A 32 3.32 12.94 -19.69
C SER A 32 3.35 14.15 -18.74
N LYS A 33 2.93 15.34 -19.19
CA LYS A 33 2.85 16.54 -18.35
C LYS A 33 1.84 16.39 -17.20
N LYS A 34 0.68 15.75 -17.44
CA LYS A 34 -0.34 15.51 -16.41
C LYS A 34 0.18 14.59 -15.29
N ASN A 35 0.93 13.55 -15.65
CA ASN A 35 1.54 12.65 -14.68
C ASN A 35 2.64 13.34 -13.85
N LYS A 36 3.48 14.18 -14.48
CA LYS A 36 4.49 14.99 -13.76
C LYS A 36 3.87 16.03 -12.82
N GLN A 37 2.79 16.70 -13.25
CA GLN A 37 2.09 17.68 -12.41
C GLN A 37 1.43 17.03 -11.19
N LYS A 38 0.84 15.83 -11.34
CA LYS A 38 0.31 15.06 -10.20
C LYS A 38 1.40 14.76 -9.17
N ASN A 39 2.57 14.28 -9.60
CA ASN A 39 3.68 13.97 -8.70
C ASN A 39 4.24 15.22 -7.97
N ASN A 40 4.26 16.38 -8.62
CA ASN A 40 4.78 17.63 -8.03
C ASN A 40 3.82 18.32 -7.05
N LEU A 41 2.51 18.06 -7.12
CA LEU A 41 1.52 18.58 -6.16
C LEU A 41 1.51 17.79 -4.85
N ILE A 42 1.97 16.54 -4.87
CA ILE A 42 1.98 15.62 -3.72
C ILE A 42 3.14 15.92 -2.75
N ASN A 43 4.19 16.64 -3.19
CA ASN A 43 5.45 16.80 -2.43
C ASN A 43 5.75 18.21 -1.89
N LYS A 44 4.79 19.12 -1.80
CA LYS A 44 5.05 20.46 -1.20
C LYS A 44 4.23 20.65 0.08
N PRO A 45 4.84 20.51 1.28
CA PRO A 45 4.22 21.01 2.50
C PRO A 45 4.12 22.53 2.39
N LYS A 46 2.91 23.05 2.13
CA LYS A 46 2.67 24.49 2.20
C LYS A 46 2.59 24.89 3.66
N ASN A 47 3.73 25.28 4.23
CA ASN A 47 3.78 26.10 5.44
C ASN A 47 3.14 27.47 5.15
N LYS A 48 1.81 27.56 5.26
CA LYS A 48 1.14 28.84 5.49
C LYS A 48 0.39 28.71 6.80
N LYS A 49 0.84 29.47 7.81
CA LYS A 49 0.09 29.70 9.04
C LYS A 49 -1.21 30.40 8.66
N ILE A 50 -2.31 29.67 8.58
CA ILE A 50 -3.64 30.27 8.47
C ILE A 50 -4.06 30.58 9.91
N LYS A 51 -4.29 31.86 10.20
CA LYS A 51 -4.90 32.28 11.47
C LYS A 51 -6.36 31.81 11.45
N TYR A 52 -6.72 30.90 12.35
CA TYR A 52 -8.10 30.46 12.53
C TYR A 52 -8.88 31.54 13.29
N LYS A 53 -9.96 32.05 12.69
CA LYS A 53 -11.04 32.69 13.45
C LYS A 53 -11.98 31.58 13.91
N ASN A 54 -12.20 31.51 15.23
CA ASN A 54 -13.23 30.67 15.83
C ASN A 54 -14.58 31.17 15.37
N ASP A 55 -15.24 30.45 14.47
CA ASP A 55 -16.66 30.65 14.18
C ASP A 55 -17.35 29.29 14.17
N ASN A 56 -18.42 29.20 14.97
CA ASN A 56 -19.23 28.03 15.23
C ASN A 56 -19.63 27.29 13.95
N TYR A 57 -19.45 25.96 13.97
CA TYR A 57 -19.80 25.03 12.88
C TYR A 57 -21.26 25.21 12.45
N LYS A 58 -21.46 25.90 11.32
CA LYS A 58 -22.69 25.80 10.52
C LYS A 58 -22.43 24.88 9.34
N PRO A 59 -23.39 24.02 8.94
CA PRO A 59 -23.26 23.26 7.70
C PRO A 59 -23.04 24.24 6.54
N MET A 60 -21.99 24.01 5.73
CA MET A 60 -21.70 24.79 4.53
C MET A 60 -22.82 24.56 3.50
N PHE A 61 -23.87 25.39 3.58
CA PHE A 61 -24.78 25.58 2.45
C PHE A 61 -23.96 26.15 1.29
N GLY A 62 -24.13 25.54 0.11
CA GLY A 62 -23.32 25.81 -1.07
C GLY A 62 -23.24 27.31 -1.40
N ILE A 63 -22.05 27.73 -1.85
CA ILE A 63 -21.83 29.08 -2.38
C ILE A 63 -22.63 29.17 -3.69
N TYR A 64 -23.75 29.90 -3.66
CA TYR A 64 -24.47 30.24 -4.89
C TYR A 64 -23.73 31.38 -5.58
N ASN A 65 -22.95 31.07 -6.62
CA ASN A 65 -22.48 32.09 -7.55
C ASN A 65 -23.68 32.54 -8.40
N TRP A 66 -23.97 33.84 -8.38
CA TRP A 66 -25.10 34.50 -9.07
C TRP A 66 -25.15 34.19 -10.59
N PHE A 67 -24.00 33.93 -11.22
CA PHE A 67 -23.94 33.49 -12.62
C PHE A 67 -23.00 32.28 -12.77
N GLY A 68 -23.58 31.11 -13.04
CA GLY A 68 -22.86 30.00 -13.65
C GLY A 68 -22.51 28.83 -12.73
N LYS A 69 -23.29 27.76 -12.92
CA LYS A 69 -23.07 26.36 -12.48
C LYS A 69 -23.22 26.10 -10.98
N LYS A 70 -24.31 25.39 -10.65
CA LYS A 70 -24.53 24.71 -9.37
C LYS A 70 -23.50 23.59 -9.21
N GLU A 71 -22.27 23.90 -8.83
CA GLU A 71 -21.40 22.90 -8.23
C GLU A 71 -21.76 22.88 -6.74
N ALA A 72 -22.67 21.98 -6.36
CA ALA A 72 -22.76 21.58 -4.96
C ALA A 72 -21.33 21.21 -4.54
N LEU A 73 -20.82 21.80 -3.44
CA LEU A 73 -19.57 21.38 -2.82
C LEU A 73 -19.73 19.92 -2.42
N ARG A 74 -19.50 19.00 -3.37
CA ARG A 74 -19.50 17.57 -3.11
C ARG A 74 -18.29 17.36 -2.22
N LEU A 75 -18.56 17.12 -0.93
CA LEU A 75 -17.56 16.75 0.04
C LEU A 75 -16.88 15.49 -0.48
N LYS A 76 -15.69 15.67 -1.06
CA LYS A 76 -14.89 14.55 -1.55
C LYS A 76 -14.47 13.73 -0.35
N SER A 77 -14.75 12.44 -0.39
CA SER A 77 -14.28 11.52 0.63
C SER A 77 -12.80 11.22 0.39
N LEU A 78 -11.94 11.76 1.25
CA LEU A 78 -10.50 11.62 1.16
C LEU A 78 -9.97 10.82 2.34
N ILE A 79 -8.92 10.05 2.10
CA ILE A 79 -8.22 9.24 3.09
C ILE A 79 -6.76 9.62 3.05
N TYR A 80 -6.14 9.72 4.21
CA TYR A 80 -4.71 9.79 4.39
C TYR A 80 -4.16 8.41 4.78
N VAL A 81 -3.12 7.96 4.08
CA VAL A 81 -2.45 6.69 4.36
C VAL A 81 -1.37 6.92 5.42
N ALA A 82 -1.59 6.37 6.61
CA ALA A 82 -0.65 6.47 7.70
C ALA A 82 0.64 5.68 7.41
N GLU A 83 1.79 6.27 7.73
CA GLU A 83 3.08 5.62 7.62
C GLU A 83 3.27 4.54 8.69
N VAL A 84 3.85 3.41 8.29
CA VAL A 84 4.14 2.27 9.16
C VAL A 84 5.62 1.88 9.01
N LYS A 85 6.27 1.52 10.12
CA LYS A 85 7.69 1.07 10.10
C LYS A 85 7.87 -0.20 9.28
N ASP A 86 6.97 -1.17 9.46
CA ASP A 86 6.89 -2.39 8.67
C ASP A 86 6.04 -2.16 7.40
N CYS A 87 6.66 -1.55 6.39
CA CYS A 87 6.02 -1.29 5.11
C CYS A 87 6.71 -2.06 3.98
N CYS A 88 5.95 -2.82 3.21
CA CYS A 88 6.44 -3.50 2.03
C CYS A 88 6.67 -2.52 0.87
N LYS A 89 7.40 -2.98 -0.15
CA LYS A 89 7.71 -2.20 -1.35
C LYS A 89 6.48 -1.79 -2.17
N LEU A 90 5.39 -2.56 -2.11
CA LEU A 90 4.15 -2.26 -2.85
C LEU A 90 3.36 -1.11 -2.21
N CYS A 91 3.35 -1.00 -0.88
CA CYS A 91 2.61 0.02 -0.15
C CYS A 91 3.40 1.33 0.04
N GLN A 92 4.73 1.27 0.07
CA GLN A 92 5.62 2.43 0.24
C GLN A 92 5.27 3.65 -0.64
N PRO A 93 4.89 3.48 -1.94
CA PRO A 93 4.55 4.61 -2.78
C PRO A 93 3.30 5.40 -2.35
N PHE A 94 2.44 4.81 -1.51
CA PHE A 94 1.17 5.39 -1.09
C PHE A 94 1.21 5.94 0.33
N GLU A 95 2.24 5.62 1.12
CA GLU A 95 2.39 6.17 2.46
C GLU A 95 2.58 7.68 2.46
N ASN A 96 2.04 8.31 3.50
CA ASN A 96 2.02 9.77 3.63
C ASN A 96 1.32 10.50 2.48
N GLN A 97 0.48 9.81 1.70
CA GLN A 97 -0.32 10.41 0.64
C GLN A 97 -1.79 10.47 1.00
N VAL A 98 -2.50 11.39 0.35
CA VAL A 98 -3.95 11.49 0.40
C VAL A 98 -4.54 10.84 -0.85
N LEU A 99 -5.37 9.84 -0.63
CA LEU A 99 -6.12 9.10 -1.64
C LEU A 99 -7.59 9.58 -1.68
N SER A 100 -8.20 9.51 -2.85
CA SER A 100 -9.63 9.77 -3.03
C SER A 100 -10.42 8.47 -3.09
N LEU A 101 -11.52 8.39 -2.35
CA LEU A 101 -12.45 7.26 -2.43
C LEU A 101 -13.36 7.32 -3.67
N GLU A 102 -13.37 8.46 -4.38
CA GLU A 102 -14.17 8.61 -5.59
C GLU A 102 -13.65 7.71 -6.72
N LYS A 103 -14.56 7.24 -7.58
CA LYS A 103 -14.21 6.38 -8.72
C LYS A 103 -13.23 7.05 -9.69
N TYR A 104 -13.32 8.38 -9.82
CA TYR A 104 -12.45 9.18 -10.68
C TYR A 104 -12.09 10.49 -9.98
N ASP A 105 -10.78 10.75 -9.83
CA ASP A 105 -10.31 12.05 -9.35
C ASP A 105 -9.14 12.55 -10.21
N LYS A 106 -9.17 13.85 -10.52
CA LYS A 106 -8.11 14.52 -11.30
C LYS A 106 -6.98 15.00 -10.40
N LYS A 107 -7.25 15.29 -9.13
CA LYS A 107 -6.33 15.92 -8.17
C LYS A 107 -5.56 14.87 -7.35
N TYR A 108 -6.24 13.85 -6.85
CA TYR A 108 -5.66 12.80 -6.01
C TYR A 108 -5.60 11.47 -6.76
N ILE A 109 -4.74 10.56 -6.30
CA ILE A 109 -4.78 9.15 -6.71
C ILE A 109 -6.03 8.54 -6.09
N THR A 110 -6.79 7.75 -6.85
CA THR A 110 -7.97 7.09 -6.29
C THR A 110 -7.58 5.83 -5.53
N MET A 111 -8.39 5.42 -4.56
CA MET A 111 -8.19 4.18 -3.82
C MET A 111 -8.14 2.98 -4.78
N SER A 112 -9.00 2.95 -5.80
CA SER A 112 -9.00 1.92 -6.84
C SER A 112 -7.68 1.90 -7.66
N GLU A 113 -7.13 3.07 -7.99
CA GLU A 113 -5.81 3.17 -8.63
C GLU A 113 -4.67 2.68 -7.72
N ALA A 114 -4.75 2.94 -6.42
CA ALA A 114 -3.76 2.47 -5.45
C ALA A 114 -3.84 0.94 -5.27
N ILE A 115 -5.05 0.40 -5.10
CA ILE A 115 -5.28 -1.05 -4.94
C ILE A 115 -4.80 -1.82 -6.18
N SER A 116 -5.11 -1.34 -7.38
CA SER A 116 -4.65 -1.99 -8.62
C SER A 116 -3.12 -2.02 -8.77
N LYS A 117 -2.40 -1.15 -8.05
CA LYS A 117 -0.94 -1.11 -7.97
C LYS A 117 -0.37 -1.88 -6.76
N GLY A 118 -1.21 -2.54 -5.97
CA GLY A 118 -0.81 -3.39 -4.87
C GLY A 118 -1.02 -2.80 -3.47
N TYR A 119 -1.63 -1.63 -3.32
CA TYR A 119 -2.07 -1.16 -2.01
C TYR A 119 -3.19 -2.07 -1.45
N HIS A 120 -3.27 -2.26 -0.13
CA HIS A 120 -4.21 -3.21 0.51
C HIS A 120 -4.08 -4.67 0.01
N HIS A 121 -2.87 -5.09 -0.38
CA HIS A 121 -2.62 -6.50 -0.64
C HIS A 121 -2.79 -7.34 0.64
N VAL A 122 -2.86 -8.67 0.50
CA VAL A 122 -2.94 -9.60 1.63
C VAL A 122 -1.76 -9.38 2.58
N GLY A 123 -2.04 -9.10 3.86
CA GLY A 123 -1.03 -8.82 4.88
C GLY A 123 -0.57 -7.36 4.96
N CYS A 124 -1.18 -6.44 4.21
CA CYS A 124 -1.00 -5.00 4.37
C CYS A 124 -1.41 -4.55 5.78
N LYS A 125 -0.59 -3.72 6.41
CA LYS A 125 -0.79 -3.22 7.79
C LYS A 125 -1.15 -1.72 7.85
N HIS A 126 -1.26 -1.07 6.69
CA HIS A 126 -1.54 0.35 6.60
C HIS A 126 -2.91 0.68 7.16
N LYS A 127 -2.96 1.81 7.89
CA LYS A 127 -4.20 2.38 8.40
C LYS A 127 -4.61 3.54 7.52
N ASP A 128 -5.85 3.48 7.06
CA ASP A 128 -6.53 4.52 6.30
C ASP A 128 -7.24 5.46 7.28
N ILE A 129 -6.81 6.72 7.34
CA ILE A 129 -7.38 7.73 8.23
C ILE A 129 -8.20 8.71 7.40
N ASN A 130 -9.42 9.03 7.83
CA ASN A 130 -10.23 10.04 7.15
C ASN A 130 -9.48 11.38 7.12
N TYR A 131 -9.41 11.98 5.94
CA TYR A 131 -8.70 13.24 5.71
C TYR A 131 -9.69 14.35 5.38
N PHE A 132 -9.75 15.36 6.27
CA PHE A 132 -10.55 16.56 6.08
C PHE A 132 -9.63 17.70 5.66
N GLN A 133 -9.86 18.21 4.46
CA GLN A 133 -8.99 19.22 3.87
C GLN A 133 -9.06 20.53 4.66
N GLY A 134 -7.94 20.93 5.28
CA GLY A 134 -7.84 22.16 6.09
C GLY A 134 -7.88 21.92 7.61
N ASP A 135 -8.37 20.75 8.02
CA ASP A 135 -8.50 20.37 9.43
C ASP A 135 -7.47 19.29 9.81
N THR A 136 -7.27 18.30 8.94
CA THR A 136 -6.34 17.19 9.22
C THR A 136 -4.90 17.59 8.94
N ILE A 137 -4.05 17.47 9.96
CA ILE A 137 -2.60 17.71 9.86
C ILE A 137 -1.90 16.41 9.49
N ILE A 138 -1.23 16.40 8.33
CA ILE A 138 -0.41 15.27 7.90
C ILE A 138 0.94 15.34 8.64
N PRO A 139 1.33 14.29 9.39
CA PRO A 139 2.63 14.26 10.04
C PRO A 139 3.77 14.25 9.02
N LYS A 140 4.95 14.69 9.46
CA LYS A 140 6.16 14.57 8.65
C LYS A 140 6.56 13.09 8.55
N LYS A 141 7.08 12.71 7.39
CA LYS A 141 7.61 11.37 7.13
C LYS A 141 8.69 11.02 8.17
N LYS A 142 8.50 9.90 8.88
CA LYS A 142 9.35 9.48 10.01
C LYS A 142 10.46 8.54 9.58
N TYR A 143 10.21 7.64 8.63
CA TYR A 143 11.12 6.58 8.26
C TYR A 143 11.63 6.77 6.83
N THR A 144 12.88 6.41 6.59
CA THR A 144 13.39 6.34 5.23
C THR A 144 12.90 5.08 4.53
N THR A 145 12.84 5.10 3.21
CA THR A 145 12.43 3.93 2.42
C THR A 145 13.36 2.72 2.67
N GLU A 146 14.65 2.97 2.92
CA GLU A 146 15.63 1.93 3.21
C GLU A 146 15.41 1.31 4.60
N GLU A 147 15.17 2.13 5.62
CA GLU A 147 14.83 1.67 6.97
C GLU A 147 13.60 0.77 6.96
N GLN A 148 12.54 1.18 6.27
CA GLN A 148 11.31 0.40 6.17
C GLN A 148 11.54 -0.94 5.47
N ASN A 149 12.31 -0.94 4.37
CA ASN A 149 12.65 -2.16 3.65
C ASN A 149 13.48 -3.12 4.51
N ASN A 150 14.45 -2.61 5.26
CA ASN A 150 15.28 -3.43 6.14
C ASN A 150 14.47 -4.00 7.29
N TYR A 151 13.63 -3.19 7.92
CA TYR A 151 12.75 -3.64 8.99
C TYR A 151 11.74 -4.68 8.48
N HIS A 152 11.15 -4.47 7.30
CA HIS A 152 10.25 -5.42 6.67
C HIS A 152 10.94 -6.79 6.43
N LYS A 153 12.19 -6.80 5.97
CA LYS A 153 12.97 -8.05 5.82
C LYS A 153 13.15 -8.79 7.14
N ILE A 154 13.41 -8.07 8.23
CA ILE A 154 13.54 -8.65 9.57
C ILE A 154 12.22 -9.33 9.98
N ILE A 155 11.09 -8.65 9.76
CA ILE A 155 9.76 -9.20 10.06
C ILE A 155 9.43 -10.43 9.20
N LEU A 156 9.76 -10.40 7.90
CA LEU A 156 9.57 -11.56 7.01
C LEU A 156 10.40 -12.77 7.46
N HIS A 157 11.64 -12.54 7.90
CA HIS A 157 12.48 -13.62 8.43
C HIS A 157 11.87 -14.19 9.72
N MET A 158 11.39 -13.35 10.63
CA MET A 158 10.68 -13.79 11.82
C MET A 158 9.49 -14.70 11.47
N TYR A 159 8.66 -14.30 10.50
CA TYR A 159 7.53 -15.14 10.07
C TYR A 159 7.96 -16.48 9.45
N LYS A 160 9.12 -16.52 8.78
CA LYS A 160 9.69 -17.77 8.27
C LYS A 160 10.02 -18.73 9.42
N LEU A 161 10.68 -18.25 10.46
CA LEU A 161 11.00 -19.05 11.66
C LEU A 161 9.72 -19.53 12.37
N GLU A 162 8.71 -18.64 12.52
CA GLU A 162 7.42 -19.03 13.09
C GLU A 162 6.75 -20.14 12.27
N ASN A 163 6.87 -20.09 10.94
CA ASN A 163 6.32 -21.10 10.06
C ASN A 163 7.07 -22.44 10.16
N GLU A 164 8.39 -22.41 10.30
CA GLU A 164 9.20 -23.61 10.54
C GLU A 164 8.78 -24.31 11.83
N ILE A 165 8.61 -23.55 12.92
CA ILE A 165 8.11 -24.06 14.21
C ILE A 165 6.74 -24.70 14.04
N ARG A 166 5.79 -24.02 13.38
CA ARG A 166 4.44 -24.59 13.12
C ARG A 166 4.50 -25.88 12.33
N ASN A 167 5.34 -25.93 11.29
CA ASN A 167 5.49 -27.12 10.46
C ASN A 167 6.06 -28.30 11.26
N ILE A 168 6.99 -28.05 12.19
CA ILE A 168 7.52 -29.08 13.08
C ILE A 168 6.45 -29.54 14.08
N LYS A 169 5.68 -28.62 14.67
CA LYS A 169 4.56 -28.96 15.59
C LYS A 169 3.51 -29.82 14.90
N TYR A 170 3.03 -29.39 13.73
CA TYR A 170 2.11 -30.17 12.91
C TYR A 170 2.65 -31.58 12.60
N LYS A 171 3.95 -31.68 12.32
CA LYS A 171 4.63 -32.94 12.08
C LYS A 171 4.68 -33.82 13.34
N ILE A 172 4.88 -33.26 14.53
CA ILE A 172 4.87 -34.03 15.78
C ILE A 172 3.47 -34.59 16.04
N ASP A 173 2.43 -33.78 15.82
CA ASP A 173 1.03 -34.18 16.06
C ASP A 173 0.57 -35.35 15.16
N ASN A 174 1.20 -35.52 13.98
CA ASN A 174 0.77 -36.50 12.97
C ASN A 174 1.71 -37.71 12.79
N ASP A 175 2.89 -37.76 13.42
CA ASP A 175 3.86 -38.85 13.22
C ASP A 175 4.20 -39.62 14.50
N LYS A 176 4.58 -40.89 14.36
CA LYS A 176 4.94 -41.79 15.47
C LYS A 176 6.38 -41.59 16.00
N ASN A 177 7.26 -40.93 15.24
CA ASN A 177 8.67 -40.71 15.63
C ASN A 177 8.86 -39.32 16.27
N THR A 178 8.51 -39.22 17.54
CA THR A 178 8.42 -37.97 18.31
C THR A 178 9.79 -37.43 18.76
N LYS A 179 10.68 -38.29 19.28
CA LYS A 179 11.93 -37.86 19.94
C LYS A 179 12.86 -37.00 19.07
N LYS A 180 13.09 -37.38 17.80
CA LYS A 180 13.95 -36.58 16.89
C LYS A 180 13.32 -35.23 16.52
N ARG A 181 12.00 -35.16 16.49
CA ARG A 181 11.28 -33.92 16.11
C ARG A 181 11.17 -32.97 17.29
N GLU A 182 11.07 -33.48 18.50
CA GLU A 182 11.13 -32.69 19.74
C GLU A 182 12.47 -31.95 19.86
N SER A 183 13.60 -32.61 19.55
CA SER A 183 14.90 -31.93 19.56
C SER A 183 15.00 -30.84 18.49
N GLN A 184 14.47 -31.09 17.28
CA GLN A 184 14.41 -30.09 16.21
C GLN A 184 13.51 -28.90 16.57
N LEU A 185 12.40 -29.17 17.26
CA LEU A 185 11.49 -28.14 17.73
C LEU A 185 12.19 -27.22 18.74
N LEU A 186 12.90 -27.80 19.71
CA LEU A 186 13.65 -27.04 20.72
C LEU A 186 14.71 -26.14 20.08
N GLU A 187 15.45 -26.67 19.10
CA GLU A 187 16.43 -25.88 18.34
C GLU A 187 15.77 -24.73 17.57
N ALA A 188 14.66 -24.99 16.87
CA ALA A 188 13.93 -23.96 16.13
C ALA A 188 13.35 -22.87 17.05
N GLU A 189 12.80 -23.25 18.21
CA GLU A 189 12.28 -22.30 19.20
C GLU A 189 13.42 -21.45 19.80
N ASN A 190 14.58 -22.03 20.10
CA ASN A 190 15.75 -21.29 20.57
C ASN A 190 16.27 -20.31 19.52
N ASN A 191 16.36 -20.74 18.26
CA ASN A 191 16.77 -19.88 17.15
C ASN A 191 15.80 -18.71 16.96
N TYR A 192 14.50 -18.95 17.04
CA TYR A 192 13.47 -17.91 16.98
C TYR A 192 13.58 -16.91 18.14
N LEU A 193 13.73 -17.39 19.37
CA LEU A 193 13.89 -16.53 20.55
C LEU A 193 15.16 -15.68 20.47
N LYS A 194 16.27 -16.28 20.05
CA LYS A 194 17.54 -15.57 19.81
C LYS A 194 17.36 -14.47 18.75
N TYR A 195 16.76 -14.81 17.61
CA TYR A 195 16.50 -13.85 16.53
C TYR A 195 15.61 -12.69 16.99
N CYS A 196 14.56 -12.97 17.77
CA CYS A 196 13.69 -11.93 18.31
C CYS A 196 14.43 -11.02 19.30
N LYS A 197 15.27 -11.59 20.16
CA LYS A 197 16.08 -10.82 21.13
C LYS A 197 17.08 -9.91 20.43
N GLU A 198 17.81 -10.42 19.43
CA GLU A 198 18.78 -9.64 18.65
C GLU A 198 18.15 -8.47 17.91
N ASN A 199 16.91 -8.64 17.41
CA ASN A 199 16.20 -7.62 16.63
C ASN A 199 15.16 -6.82 17.46
N SER A 200 15.13 -7.00 18.78
CA SER A 200 14.16 -6.35 19.69
C SER A 200 12.70 -6.55 19.26
N LEU A 201 12.33 -7.75 18.82
CA LEU A 201 10.99 -8.11 18.37
C LEU A 201 10.15 -8.70 19.51
N VAL A 202 8.85 -8.41 19.50
CA VAL A 202 7.89 -8.98 20.45
C VAL A 202 7.51 -10.40 20.01
N VAL A 203 7.75 -11.36 20.90
CA VAL A 203 7.40 -12.76 20.69
C VAL A 203 5.89 -12.97 20.81
N ASN A 204 5.27 -13.59 19.80
CA ASN A 204 3.85 -13.91 19.83
C ASN A 204 3.63 -15.43 19.82
N LYS A 205 3.45 -16.01 21.01
CA LYS A 205 3.24 -17.46 21.18
C LYS A 205 2.00 -17.97 20.42
N LYS A 206 0.95 -17.15 20.24
CA LYS A 206 -0.26 -17.57 19.53
C LYS A 206 0.02 -17.92 18.06
N ARG A 207 0.95 -17.19 17.41
CA ARG A 207 1.33 -17.43 16.01
C ARG A 207 2.09 -18.74 15.78
N LEU A 208 2.64 -19.32 16.85
CA LEU A 208 3.34 -20.61 16.81
C LEU A 208 2.38 -21.81 16.83
N ASN A 209 1.07 -21.59 17.00
CA ASN A 209 0.08 -22.67 16.94
C ASN A 209 -0.04 -23.20 15.49
N PRO A 210 0.13 -24.52 15.24
CA PRO A 210 0.01 -25.09 13.90
C PRO A 210 -1.38 -24.90 13.28
N SER A 211 -2.44 -24.84 14.09
CA SER A 211 -3.83 -24.71 13.64
C SER A 211 -4.32 -23.26 13.49
N ILE A 212 -3.44 -22.26 13.57
CA ILE A 212 -3.81 -20.86 13.42
C ILE A 212 -4.31 -20.56 11.99
N LYS A 213 -5.44 -19.86 11.88
CA LYS A 213 -5.98 -19.41 10.58
C LYS A 213 -5.02 -18.43 9.92
N ASP A 214 -4.92 -18.46 8.59
CA ASP A 214 -4.00 -17.57 7.85
C ASP A 214 -4.23 -16.09 8.12
N ILE A 215 -5.49 -15.67 8.22
CA ILE A 215 -5.86 -14.27 8.52
C ILE A 215 -5.35 -13.84 9.90
N GLU A 216 -5.39 -14.75 10.88
CA GLU A 216 -4.96 -14.50 12.26
C GLU A 216 -3.43 -14.37 12.40
N LYS A 217 -2.66 -14.90 11.43
CA LYS A 217 -1.20 -14.78 11.38
C LYS A 217 -0.76 -13.32 11.21
N PHE A 218 -1.54 -12.53 10.48
CA PHE A 218 -1.16 -11.18 10.05
C PHE A 218 -1.93 -10.05 10.75
N THR A 219 -3.09 -10.35 11.32
CA THR A 219 -3.96 -9.37 12.00
C THR A 219 -3.51 -9.03 13.42
N ASN A 220 -2.83 -9.95 14.10
CA ASN A 220 -2.44 -9.78 15.51
C ASN A 220 -1.03 -9.19 15.67
N ASN A 221 -0.83 -7.96 15.19
CA ASN A 221 0.33 -7.16 15.56
C ASN A 221 -0.12 -5.77 16.01
N LEU A 222 0.24 -5.48 17.26
CA LEU A 222 0.25 -4.18 17.94
C LEU A 222 -1.08 -3.79 18.61
N GLN A 223 -1.33 -4.41 19.77
CA GLN A 223 -1.65 -3.58 20.93
C GLN A 223 -0.51 -2.57 21.08
N GLU A 224 -0.91 -1.32 21.22
CA GLU A 224 -0.11 -0.09 21.20
C GLU A 224 1.20 -0.15 22.00
#